data_AF-A0A9E3H254-F1
#
_entry.id   AF-A0A9E3H254-F1
#
_cell.length_a   1.000
_cell.length_b   1.000
_cell.length_c   1.000
_cell.angle_alpha   90.00
_cell.angle_beta   90.00
_cell.angle_gamma   90.00
#
_symmetry.space_group_name_H-M   'P 1'
#
loop_
_entity.id
_entity.type
_entity.pdbx_description
1 polymer ?
#
loop_
_entity_poly.entity_id
_entity_poly.type
_entity_poly.pdbx_seq_one_letter_code
_entity_poly.pdbx_strand_id
1 'polypeptide(L)'
;MGLISTLIGAVGAVSASLPDPRKGPLREDAYRIADIVVSAFSLFFVGSPSFLAYQRRLEEGQGRSNCQTLFGITRIPTDATIRQMLDGAPPGAFDALFRQALDAAGPLTAFRRLDNRMLIALDGTEHFCSRKIQCPRCLHRRRADGEEEC
;
A
#
# COMPACT_ATOMS: atom_id res chain seq x y z
N MET A 1 15.36 -18.15 7.15
CA MET A 1 14.47 -16.98 7.32
C MET A 1 13.16 -17.30 6.63
N GLY A 2 12.02 -17.10 7.29
CA GLY A 2 10.71 -17.43 6.71
C GLY A 2 10.28 -16.44 5.63
N LEU A 3 9.40 -16.87 4.70
CA LEU A 3 8.91 -16.07 3.58
C LEU A 3 8.41 -14.67 3.99
N ILE A 4 7.65 -14.60 5.09
CA ILE A 4 7.12 -13.34 5.62
C ILE A 4 8.24 -12.35 5.99
N SER A 5 9.30 -12.82 6.64
CA SER A 5 10.44 -11.97 7.03
C SER A 5 11.18 -11.44 5.80
N THR A 6 11.33 -12.27 4.75
CA THR A 6 11.93 -11.83 3.48
C THR A 6 11.09 -10.74 2.80
N LEU A 7 9.76 -10.92 2.76
CA LEU A 7 8.85 -9.94 2.15
C LEU A 7 8.81 -8.62 2.95
N ILE A 8 8.80 -8.68 4.29
CA ILE A 8 8.89 -7.48 5.15
C ILE A 8 10.22 -6.75 4.92
N GLY A 9 11.34 -7.48 4.81
CA GLY A 9 12.63 -6.89 4.48
C GLY A 9 12.62 -6.19 3.11
N ALA A 10 11.96 -6.77 2.12
CA ALA A 10 11.80 -6.16 0.80
C ALA A 10 10.91 -4.90 0.83
N VAL A 11 9.85 -4.88 1.65
CA VAL A 11 9.07 -3.64 1.90
C VAL A 11 9.98 -2.56 2.46
N GLY A 12 10.80 -2.87 3.46
CA GLY A 12 11.75 -1.93 4.05
C GLY A 12 12.75 -1.36 3.04
N ALA A 13 13.28 -2.21 2.16
CA ALA A 13 14.23 -1.81 1.11
C ALA A 13 13.59 -0.86 0.08
N VAL A 14 12.40 -1.19 -0.43
CA VAL A 14 11.66 -0.31 -1.36
C VAL A 14 11.32 1.01 -0.67
N SER A 15 10.86 0.95 0.59
CA SER A 15 10.50 2.13 1.36
C SER A 15 11.68 3.10 1.54
N ALA A 16 12.89 2.58 1.73
CA ALA A 16 14.09 3.40 1.87
C ALA A 16 14.49 4.13 0.57
N SER A 17 14.01 3.67 -0.58
CA SER A 17 14.26 4.31 -1.88
C SER A 17 13.25 5.39 -2.25
N LEU A 18 12.18 5.57 -1.46
CA LEU A 18 11.17 6.57 -1.74
C LEU A 18 11.71 7.99 -1.56
N PRO A 19 11.27 8.94 -2.39
CA PRO A 19 11.63 10.34 -2.22
C PRO A 19 11.08 10.87 -0.90
N ASP A 20 11.91 11.63 -0.19
CA ASP A 20 11.48 12.34 1.02
C ASP A 20 10.94 13.73 0.61
N PRO A 21 9.63 14.01 0.81
CA PRO A 21 9.04 15.29 0.43
C PRO A 21 9.39 16.44 1.37
N ARG A 22 10.06 16.17 2.51
CA ARG A 22 10.43 17.20 3.49
C ARG A 22 11.56 18.07 2.93
N LYS A 23 11.43 19.39 3.11
CA LYS A 23 12.42 20.38 2.65
C LYS A 23 13.37 20.76 3.77
N GLY A 24 14.64 20.97 3.43
CA GLY A 24 15.67 21.41 4.36
C GLY A 24 16.35 20.27 5.11
N PRO A 25 17.34 20.59 5.98
CA PRO A 25 18.03 19.58 6.75
C PRO A 25 17.06 18.90 7.73
N LEU A 26 17.08 17.57 7.73
CA LEU A 26 16.35 16.78 8.71
C LEU A 26 17.01 16.92 10.08
N ARG A 27 16.18 17.02 11.12
CA ARG A 27 16.67 16.90 12.49
C ARG A 27 17.22 15.49 12.73
N GLU A 28 18.18 15.36 13.64
CA GLU A 28 18.75 14.05 14.01
C GLU A 28 17.68 13.07 14.53
N ASP A 29 16.62 13.61 15.15
CA ASP A 29 15.49 12.86 15.67
C ASP A 29 14.33 12.71 14.67
N ALA A 30 14.52 13.00 13.38
CA ALA A 30 13.49 12.81 12.36
C ALA A 30 13.30 11.31 12.03
N TYR A 31 12.05 10.89 11.81
CA TYR A 31 11.73 9.57 11.28
C TYR A 31 12.30 9.41 9.87
N ARG A 32 12.89 8.26 9.54
CA ARG A 32 13.26 7.95 8.15
C ARG A 32 11.99 7.62 7.37
N ILE A 33 11.98 7.93 6.07
CA ILE A 33 10.82 7.62 5.22
C ILE A 33 10.47 6.12 5.28
N ALA A 34 11.47 5.25 5.32
CA ALA A 34 11.30 3.81 5.50
C ALA A 34 10.54 3.47 6.79
N ASP A 35 10.89 4.08 7.91
CA ASP A 35 10.23 3.83 9.20
C ASP A 35 8.77 4.26 9.16
N ILE A 36 8.46 5.35 8.46
CA ILE A 36 7.10 5.87 8.29
C ILE A 36 6.25 4.91 7.45
N VAL A 37 6.78 4.46 6.31
CA VAL A 37 6.09 3.51 5.43
C VAL A 37 5.87 2.18 6.14
N VAL A 38 6.90 1.63 6.80
CA VAL A 38 6.80 0.35 7.50
C VAL A 38 5.84 0.48 8.70
N SER A 39 5.77 1.64 9.36
CA SER A 39 4.74 1.93 10.38
C SER A 39 3.34 1.89 9.79
N ALA A 40 3.11 2.52 8.64
CA ALA A 40 1.83 2.44 7.94
C ALA A 40 1.52 1.02 7.48
N PHE A 41 2.51 0.27 6.99
CA PHE A 41 2.33 -1.11 6.56
C PHE A 41 1.93 -2.03 7.72
N SER A 42 2.45 -1.78 8.92
CA SER A 42 2.10 -2.55 10.11
C SER A 42 0.61 -2.49 10.48
N LEU A 43 -0.13 -1.47 10.00
CA LEU A 43 -1.59 -1.34 10.16
C LEU A 43 -2.34 -2.56 9.63
N PHE A 44 -1.88 -3.15 8.53
CA PHE A 44 -2.55 -4.28 7.90
C PHE A 44 -2.43 -5.59 8.70
N PHE A 45 -1.60 -5.60 9.73
CA PHE A 45 -1.37 -6.77 10.59
C PHE A 45 -2.09 -6.67 11.93
N VAL A 46 -2.88 -5.61 12.16
CA VAL A 46 -3.55 -5.35 13.44
C VAL A 46 -5.04 -5.05 13.25
N GLY A 47 -5.90 -5.88 13.82
CA GLY A 47 -7.35 -5.67 13.85
C GLY A 47 -7.78 -4.70 14.97
N SER A 48 -7.27 -3.47 14.99
CA SER A 48 -7.64 -2.46 16.00
C SER A 48 -8.26 -1.21 15.36
N PRO A 49 -9.30 -0.60 15.98
CA PRO A 49 -9.88 0.67 15.53
C PRO A 49 -8.92 1.86 15.54
N SER A 50 -7.86 1.79 16.35
CA SER A 50 -6.79 2.80 16.38
C SER A 50 -5.44 2.13 16.48
N PHE A 51 -4.58 2.46 15.52
CA PHE A 51 -3.20 2.00 15.44
C PHE A 51 -2.36 2.47 16.61
N LEU A 52 -2.32 3.78 16.82
CA LEU A 52 -1.49 4.38 17.84
C LEU A 52 -1.93 3.93 19.24
N ALA A 53 -3.24 3.83 19.49
CA ALA A 53 -3.75 3.34 20.77
C ALA A 53 -3.41 1.86 21.00
N TYR A 54 -3.46 1.03 19.95
CA TYR A 54 -3.12 -0.38 20.06
C TYR A 54 -1.64 -0.61 20.36
N GLN A 55 -0.75 0.09 19.66
CA GLN A 55 0.68 -0.06 19.89
C GLN A 55 1.09 0.48 21.26
N ARG A 56 0.51 1.61 21.69
CA ARG A 56 0.69 2.12 23.06
C ARG A 56 0.20 1.14 24.11
N ARG A 57 -0.96 0.51 23.90
CA ARG A 57 -1.48 -0.51 24.83
C ARG A 57 -0.58 -1.75 24.89
N LEU A 58 0.01 -2.17 23.78
CA LEU A 58 1.00 -3.26 23.77
C LEU A 58 2.28 -2.85 24.49
N GLU A 59 2.77 -1.64 24.29
CA GLU A 59 3.95 -1.12 25.01
C GLU A 59 3.68 -1.02 26.52
N GLU A 60 2.53 -0.48 26.93
CA GLU A 60 2.12 -0.36 28.33
C GLU A 60 1.88 -1.71 29.01
N GLY A 61 1.30 -2.68 28.29
CA GLY A 61 0.92 -3.99 28.85
C GLY A 61 1.98 -5.09 28.71
N GLN A 62 2.83 -5.05 27.68
CA GLN A 62 3.80 -6.10 27.35
C GLN A 62 5.24 -5.58 27.23
N GLY A 63 5.46 -4.27 27.40
CA GLY A 63 6.78 -3.64 27.33
C GLY A 63 7.34 -3.46 25.91
N ARG A 64 6.67 -4.01 24.88
CA ARG A 64 7.06 -3.90 23.46
C ARG A 64 5.84 -3.93 22.54
N SER A 65 5.93 -3.23 21.41
CA SER A 65 4.90 -3.21 20.35
C SER A 65 5.23 -4.16 19.19
N ASN A 66 4.22 -4.53 18.39
CA ASN A 66 4.43 -5.26 17.12
C ASN A 66 5.29 -4.43 16.15
N CYS A 67 5.18 -3.10 16.23
CA CYS A 67 6.04 -2.18 15.51
C CYS A 67 7.54 -2.40 15.84
N GLN A 68 7.88 -2.59 17.12
CA GLN A 68 9.26 -2.84 17.53
C GLN A 68 9.72 -4.25 17.18
N THR A 69 8.88 -5.27 17.35
CA THR A 69 9.31 -6.68 17.26
C THR A 69 9.26 -7.26 15.85
N LEU A 70 8.22 -6.96 15.06
CA LEU A 70 8.05 -7.49 13.70
C LEU A 70 8.62 -6.57 12.63
N PHE A 71 8.62 -5.27 12.90
CA PHE A 71 8.92 -4.25 11.91
C PHE A 71 10.15 -3.40 12.24
N GLY A 72 10.78 -3.59 13.40
CA GLY A 72 12.00 -2.88 13.80
C GLY A 72 11.82 -1.37 14.01
N ILE A 73 10.59 -0.90 14.18
CA ILE A 73 10.26 0.52 14.35
C ILE A 73 10.54 0.91 15.79
N THR A 74 11.50 1.81 16.01
CA THR A 74 11.89 2.29 17.35
C THR A 74 10.98 3.36 17.92
N ARG A 75 10.37 4.19 17.07
CA ARG A 75 9.40 5.22 17.46
C ARG A 75 8.25 5.25 16.46
N ILE A 76 7.02 5.33 16.97
CA ILE A 76 5.83 5.23 16.14
C ILE A 76 5.39 6.64 15.72
N PRO A 77 5.38 6.98 14.42
CA PRO A 77 4.91 8.27 13.94
C PRO A 77 3.40 8.41 14.15
N THR A 78 2.92 9.66 14.21
CA THR A 78 1.48 9.93 14.32
C THR A 78 0.77 9.69 12.98
N ASP A 79 -0.53 9.43 13.03
CA ASP A 79 -1.37 9.28 11.83
C ASP A 79 -1.25 10.49 10.88
N ALA A 80 -1.18 11.71 11.41
CA ALA A 80 -1.00 12.92 10.62
C ALA A 80 0.36 12.94 9.90
N THR A 81 1.43 12.53 10.60
CA THR A 81 2.76 12.38 10.01
C THR A 81 2.79 11.33 8.91
N ILE A 82 2.10 10.20 9.11
CA ILE A 82 2.01 9.13 8.10
C ILE A 82 1.33 9.66 6.84
N ARG A 83 0.13 10.28 6.97
CA ARG A 83 -0.62 10.82 5.82
C ARG A 83 0.17 11.87 5.07
N GLN A 84 0.73 12.85 5.78
CA GLN A 84 1.53 13.92 5.16
C GLN A 84 2.69 13.38 4.32
N MET A 85 3.27 12.24 4.70
CA MET A 85 4.40 11.63 4.01
C MET A 85 4.00 10.68 2.89
N LEU A 86 2.90 9.95 3.04
CA LEU A 86 2.51 8.89 2.10
C LEU A 86 1.48 9.33 1.06
N ASP A 87 0.69 10.37 1.29
CA ASP A 87 -0.36 10.82 0.35
C ASP A 87 0.22 11.24 -1.02
N GLY A 88 1.48 11.68 -1.05
CA GLY A 88 2.20 12.04 -2.29
C GLY A 88 3.16 10.96 -2.82
N ALA A 89 3.30 9.83 -2.13
CA ALA A 89 4.25 8.79 -2.53
C ALA A 89 3.72 8.02 -3.75
N PRO A 90 4.55 7.76 -4.78
CA PRO A 90 4.11 7.03 -5.96
C PRO A 90 3.83 5.56 -5.59
N PRO A 91 2.57 5.07 -5.69
CA PRO A 91 2.24 3.70 -5.30
C PRO A 91 2.95 2.66 -6.17
N GLY A 92 3.25 3.01 -7.43
CA GLY A 92 3.91 2.13 -8.39
C GLY A 92 5.32 1.66 -7.97
N ALA A 93 5.95 2.30 -6.99
CA ALA A 93 7.21 1.83 -6.41
C ALA A 93 7.08 0.42 -5.80
N PHE A 94 5.87 0.01 -5.39
CA PHE A 94 5.62 -1.28 -4.75
C PHE A 94 5.06 -2.35 -5.71
N ASP A 95 4.81 -2.04 -6.98
CA ASP A 95 4.15 -2.96 -7.92
C ASP A 95 4.94 -4.27 -8.11
N ALA A 96 6.26 -4.17 -8.26
CA ALA A 96 7.13 -5.33 -8.38
C ALA A 96 7.09 -6.21 -7.13
N LEU A 97 7.04 -5.58 -5.94
CA LEU A 97 6.98 -6.28 -4.68
C LEU A 97 5.63 -6.98 -4.49
N PHE A 98 4.53 -6.34 -4.87
CA PHE A 98 3.20 -6.95 -4.86
C PHE A 98 3.18 -8.20 -5.75
N ARG A 99 3.75 -8.12 -6.95
CA ARG A 99 3.86 -9.27 -7.84
C ARG A 99 4.70 -10.39 -7.25
N GLN A 100 5.85 -10.07 -6.66
CA GLN A 100 6.71 -11.04 -5.98
C GLN A 100 5.99 -11.74 -4.83
N ALA A 101 5.24 -11.01 -4.01
CA ALA A 101 4.48 -11.58 -2.90
C ALA A 101 3.38 -12.53 -3.40
N LEU A 102 2.65 -12.15 -4.45
CA LEU A 102 1.65 -13.01 -5.09
C LEU A 102 2.25 -14.28 -5.68
N ASP A 103 3.39 -14.19 -6.35
CA ASP A 103 4.03 -15.36 -6.94
C ASP A 103 4.60 -16.30 -5.86
N ALA A 104 5.21 -15.74 -4.79
CA ALA A 104 5.77 -16.53 -3.70
C ALA A 104 4.71 -17.22 -2.83
N ALA A 105 3.56 -16.60 -2.60
CA ALA A 105 2.44 -17.22 -1.89
C ALA A 105 1.72 -18.28 -2.74
N GLY A 106 1.85 -18.20 -4.07
CA GLY A 106 1.23 -19.12 -5.01
C GLY A 106 -0.31 -19.17 -5.11
N PRO A 107 -1.13 -18.23 -4.58
CA PRO A 107 -2.59 -18.33 -4.67
C PRO A 107 -3.09 -18.37 -6.13
N LEU A 108 -2.34 -17.75 -7.06
CA LEU A 108 -2.69 -17.69 -8.48
C LEU A 108 -2.48 -19.02 -9.21
N THR A 109 -1.75 -19.98 -8.61
CA THR A 109 -1.51 -21.30 -9.22
C THR A 109 -2.81 -22.03 -9.48
N ALA A 110 -3.77 -21.95 -8.54
CA ALA A 110 -5.08 -22.56 -8.66
C ALA A 110 -5.92 -22.00 -9.83
N PHE A 111 -5.60 -20.79 -10.30
CA PHE A 111 -6.31 -20.07 -11.38
C PHE A 111 -5.66 -20.24 -12.76
N ARG A 112 -4.60 -21.06 -12.88
CA ARG A 112 -3.98 -21.36 -14.17
C ARG A 112 -4.77 -22.41 -14.95
N ARG A 113 -5.16 -22.13 -16.19
CA ARG A 113 -5.90 -23.03 -17.11
C ARG A 113 -5.37 -22.85 -18.54
N LEU A 114 -5.80 -23.70 -19.47
CA LEU A 114 -5.51 -23.59 -20.92
C LEU A 114 -4.02 -23.30 -21.20
N ASP A 115 -3.15 -24.29 -20.98
CA ASP A 115 -1.70 -24.19 -21.17
C ASP A 115 -1.05 -23.10 -20.30
N ASN A 116 -1.25 -23.19 -18.99
CA ASN A 116 -0.60 -22.35 -17.97
C ASN A 116 -0.96 -20.85 -18.02
N ARG A 117 -2.03 -20.48 -18.74
CA ARG A 117 -2.56 -19.11 -18.81
C ARG A 117 -3.31 -18.75 -17.54
N MET A 118 -3.20 -17.49 -17.13
CA MET A 118 -3.91 -16.96 -15.98
C MET A 118 -5.35 -16.60 -16.37
N LEU A 119 -6.33 -17.19 -15.70
CA LEU A 119 -7.72 -16.74 -15.85
C LEU A 119 -7.88 -15.41 -15.11
N ILE A 120 -8.26 -14.38 -15.85
CA ILE A 120 -8.63 -13.08 -15.31
C ILE A 120 -10.15 -12.98 -15.46
N ALA A 121 -10.87 -12.96 -14.34
CA ALA A 121 -12.28 -12.62 -14.35
C ALA A 121 -12.39 -11.11 -14.59
N LEU A 122 -12.63 -10.72 -15.84
CA LEU A 122 -13.02 -9.36 -16.20
C LEU A 122 -14.52 -9.25 -15.99
N ASP A 123 -14.94 -8.88 -14.78
CA ASP A 123 -16.31 -8.42 -14.58
C ASP A 123 -16.41 -7.04 -15.23
N GLY A 124 -17.34 -6.90 -16.18
CA GLY A 124 -17.57 -5.65 -16.90
C GLY A 124 -18.31 -4.68 -16.00
N THR A 125 -17.63 -4.10 -15.01
CA THR A 125 -18.21 -3.00 -14.24
C THR A 125 -18.25 -1.77 -15.14
N GLU A 126 -19.45 -1.37 -15.56
CA GLU A 126 -19.66 -0.12 -16.28
C GLU A 126 -19.21 1.04 -15.37
N HIS A 127 -18.30 1.88 -15.86
CA HIS A 127 -17.91 3.08 -15.15
C HIS A 127 -19.07 4.09 -15.19
N PHE A 128 -18.95 5.18 -14.42
CA PHE A 128 -19.88 6.30 -14.47
C PHE A 128 -20.27 6.65 -15.92
N CYS A 129 -21.53 6.43 -16.28
CA CYS A 129 -22.03 6.74 -17.61
C CYS A 129 -22.91 8.00 -17.58
N SER A 130 -22.55 9.03 -18.34
CA SER A 130 -23.35 10.26 -18.38
C SER A 130 -23.26 11.00 -19.72
N ARG A 131 -24.43 11.40 -20.20
CA ARG A 131 -24.59 12.32 -21.35
C ARG A 131 -24.54 13.80 -20.96
N LYS A 132 -24.51 14.10 -19.65
CA LYS A 132 -24.61 15.49 -19.14
C LYS A 132 -23.37 15.93 -18.39
N ILE A 133 -22.70 15.01 -17.71
CA ILE A 133 -21.56 15.29 -16.83
C ILE A 133 -20.34 14.65 -17.46
N GLN A 134 -19.33 15.47 -17.74
CA GLN A 134 -18.11 15.06 -18.43
C GLN A 134 -16.88 15.68 -17.77
N CYS A 135 -15.74 14.99 -17.83
CA CYS A 135 -14.45 15.56 -17.46
C CYS A 135 -13.34 15.09 -18.42
N PRO A 136 -12.21 15.81 -18.54
CA PRO A 136 -11.13 15.46 -19.47
C PRO A 136 -10.45 14.11 -19.24
N ARG A 137 -10.77 13.41 -18.14
CA ARG A 137 -10.21 12.09 -17.80
C ARG A 137 -11.24 10.96 -17.91
N CYS A 138 -12.48 11.28 -18.28
CA CYS A 138 -13.49 10.25 -18.52
C CYS A 138 -13.11 9.44 -19.77
N LEU A 139 -13.48 8.17 -19.78
CA LEU A 139 -13.56 7.42 -21.02
C LEU A 139 -14.77 7.94 -21.80
N HIS A 140 -14.73 7.88 -23.12
CA HIS A 140 -15.84 8.34 -23.97
C HIS A 140 -16.27 7.23 -24.91
N ARG A 141 -17.57 7.08 -25.08
CA ARG A 141 -18.18 6.12 -26.00
C ARG A 141 -19.15 6.85 -26.93
N ARG A 142 -18.98 6.63 -28.23
CA ARG A 142 -19.96 7.06 -29.24
C ARG A 142 -21.00 5.95 -29.44
N ARG A 143 -22.28 6.29 -29.25
CA ARG A 143 -23.41 5.37 -29.45
C ARG A 143 -23.83 5.32 -30.92
N ALA A 144 -24.68 4.34 -31.24
CA ALA A 144 -25.20 4.13 -32.59
C ALA A 144 -26.13 5.25 -33.07
N ASP A 145 -26.74 6.01 -32.15
CA ASP A 145 -27.55 7.20 -32.42
C ASP A 145 -26.68 8.46 -32.67
N GLY A 146 -25.35 8.33 -32.58
CA GLY A 146 -24.39 9.40 -32.81
C GLY A 146 -24.07 10.24 -31.57
N GLU A 147 -24.80 10.04 -30.46
CA GLU A 147 -24.56 10.70 -29.19
C GLU A 147 -23.28 10.19 -28.52
N GLU A 148 -22.62 11.06 -27.78
CA GLU A 148 -21.41 10.74 -27.03
C GLU A 148 -21.72 10.76 -25.54
N GLU A 149 -21.25 9.74 -24.83
CA GLU A 149 -21.35 9.66 -23.38
C GLU A 149 -19.98 9.41 -22.78
N CYS A 150 -19.76 9.97 -21.58
CA CYS A 150 -18.72 9.48 -20.70
C CYS A 150 -19.10 8.12 -20.14
#